data_AF-X1S0M9-F1
#
_entry.id   AF-X1S0M9-F1
#
_cell.length_a   1.000
_cell.length_b   1.000
_cell.length_c   1.000
_cell.angle_alpha   90.00
_cell.angle_beta   90.00
_cell.angle_gamma   90.00
#
_symmetry.space_group_name_H-M   'P 1'
#
loop_
_entity.id
_entity.type
_entity.pdbx_description
1 polymer ?
#
loop_
_entity_poly.entity_id
_entity_poly.type
_entity_poly.pdbx_seq_one_letter_code
_entity_poly.pdbx_strand_id
1 'polypeptide(L)'
;SLSSPLWPAITLFAILYIFSQSCHIAYGSFLADITHRQSRGLVIGFIGTCTGLIGSIGPSLGGYLKFQFGPLSPFWAGLIFSLITSILLIKIKE
;
A
#
# COMPACT_ATOMS: atom_id res chain seq x y z
N SER A 1 -31.58 1.69 -15.20
CA SER A 1 -30.96 0.34 -15.19
C SER A 1 -29.55 0.47 -14.64
N LEU A 2 -29.39 0.37 -13.31
CA LEU A 2 -28.14 0.66 -12.59
C LEU A 2 -27.92 -0.39 -11.50
N SER A 3 -28.03 -1.68 -11.84
CA SER A 3 -28.27 -2.71 -10.81
C SER A 3 -27.44 -4.00 -10.90
N SER A 4 -26.53 -4.16 -11.88
CA SER A 4 -25.77 -5.41 -12.03
C SER A 4 -24.23 -5.32 -11.89
N PRO A 5 -23.51 -4.24 -12.28
CA PRO A 5 -22.05 -4.22 -12.18
C PRO A 5 -21.47 -3.61 -10.88
N LEU A 6 -22.30 -3.04 -10.00
CA LEU A 6 -21.80 -2.33 -8.80
C LEU A 6 -21.50 -3.25 -7.61
N TRP A 7 -22.35 -4.26 -7.37
CA TRP A 7 -22.16 -5.25 -6.31
C TRP A 7 -20.80 -6.00 -6.34
N PRO A 8 -20.33 -6.51 -7.50
CA PRO A 8 -19.01 -7.12 -7.56
C PRO A 8 -17.87 -6.11 -7.29
N ALA A 9 -18.02 -4.85 -7.70
CA ALA A 9 -17.03 -3.82 -7.40
C ALA A 9 -16.97 -3.49 -5.89
N ILE A 10 -18.13 -3.39 -5.23
CA ILE A 10 -18.22 -3.11 -3.79
C ILE A 10 -17.64 -4.27 -2.97
N THR A 11 -17.97 -5.51 -3.33
CA THR A 11 -17.46 -6.70 -2.65
C THR A 11 -15.95 -6.84 -2.82
N LEU A 12 -15.43 -6.64 -4.04
CA LEU A 12 -13.99 -6.60 -4.30
C LEU A 12 -13.31 -5.49 -3.48
N PHE A 13 -13.88 -4.29 -3.46
CA PHE A 13 -13.34 -3.17 -2.68
C PHE A 13 -13.31 -3.49 -1.19
N ALA A 14 -14.36 -4.08 -0.64
CA ALA A 14 -14.42 -4.48 0.77
C ALA A 14 -13.32 -5.49 1.12
N ILE A 15 -13.14 -6.54 0.31
CA ILE A 15 -12.10 -7.56 0.51
C ILE A 15 -10.70 -6.93 0.47
N LEU A 16 -10.43 -6.10 -0.53
CA LEU A 16 -9.15 -5.39 -0.66
C LEU A 16 -8.88 -4.46 0.52
N TYR A 17 -9.91 -3.80 1.04
CA TYR A 17 -9.79 -2.89 2.17
C TYR A 17 -9.50 -3.62 3.48
N ILE A 18 -10.13 -4.78 3.71
CA ILE A 18 -9.86 -5.63 4.87
C ILE A 18 -8.40 -6.13 4.83
N PHE A 19 -7.93 -6.53 3.66
CA PHE A 19 -6.54 -6.95 3.47
C PHE A 19 -5.56 -5.80 3.75
N SER A 20 -5.82 -4.63 3.15
CA SER A 20 -5.00 -3.42 3.35
C SER A 20 -4.89 -3.02 4.83
N GLN A 21 -6.01 -3.04 5.56
CA GLN A 21 -6.03 -2.74 6.99
C GLN A 21 -5.24 -3.75 7.80
N SER A 22 -5.32 -5.04 7.45
CA SER A 22 -4.54 -6.08 8.12
C SER A 22 -3.03 -5.86 7.95
N CYS A 23 -2.60 -5.49 6.73
CA CYS A 23 -1.20 -5.14 6.46
C CYS A 23 -0.75 -3.89 7.25
N HIS A 24 -1.61 -2.87 7.37
CA HIS A 24 -1.28 -1.66 8.12
C HIS A 24 -1.05 -1.95 9.62
N ILE A 25 -1.88 -2.81 10.21
CA ILE A 25 -1.72 -3.24 11.61
C ILE A 25 -0.43 -4.04 11.78
N ALA A 26 -0.19 -5.03 10.91
CA ALA A 26 1.02 -5.84 10.94
C ALA A 26 2.30 -4.99 10.80
N TYR A 27 2.27 -3.98 9.93
CA TYR A 27 3.37 -3.03 9.75
C TYR A 27 3.65 -2.23 11.03
N GLY A 28 2.61 -1.71 11.69
CA GLY A 28 2.76 -0.99 12.96
C GLY A 28 3.36 -1.84 14.07
N SER A 29 2.92 -3.10 14.19
CA SER A 29 3.49 -4.06 15.14
C SER A 29 4.96 -4.39 14.82
N PHE A 30 5.28 -4.70 13.57
CA PHE A 30 6.66 -4.98 13.14
C PHE A 30 7.58 -3.78 13.42
N LEU A 31 7.12 -2.57 13.12
CA LEU A 31 7.88 -1.37 13.40
C LEU A 31 8.12 -1.18 14.90
N ALA A 32 7.12 -1.43 15.74
CA ALA A 32 7.29 -1.35 17.19
C ALA A 32 8.32 -2.34 17.73
N ASP A 33 8.40 -3.54 17.16
CA ASP A 33 9.33 -4.60 17.57
C ASP A 33 10.79 -4.28 17.19
N ILE A 34 11.03 -3.76 15.97
CA ILE A 34 12.39 -3.45 15.51
C ILE A 34 12.96 -2.15 16.10
N THR A 35 12.11 -1.27 16.64
CA THR A 35 12.53 0.08 17.04
C THR A 35 12.80 0.19 18.54
N HIS A 36 14.04 0.58 18.90
CA HIS A 36 14.46 0.74 20.29
C HIS A 36 13.81 1.94 20.99
N ARG A 37 13.44 1.81 22.27
CA ARG A 37 12.61 2.79 23.02
C ARG A 37 13.11 4.24 22.94
N GLN A 38 14.41 4.44 22.85
CA GLN A 38 15.07 5.75 22.86
C GLN A 38 15.03 6.48 21.51
N SER A 39 14.93 5.75 20.39
CA SER A 39 14.93 6.31 19.02
C SER A 39 13.58 6.16 18.31
N ARG A 40 12.56 5.61 18.98
CA ARG A 40 11.22 5.38 18.43
C ARG A 40 10.61 6.60 17.75
N GLY A 41 10.66 7.77 18.39
CA GLY A 41 10.10 9.00 17.81
C GLY A 41 10.76 9.42 16.50
N LEU A 42 12.09 9.32 16.41
CA LEU A 42 12.84 9.66 15.20
C LEU A 42 12.59 8.67 14.06
N VAL A 43 12.61 7.37 14.36
CA VAL A 43 12.39 6.33 13.35
C VAL A 43 10.96 6.36 12.81
N ILE A 44 9.96 6.48 13.69
CA ILE A 44 8.55 6.59 13.30
C ILE A 44 8.32 7.88 12.51
N GLY A 45 8.92 9.00 12.95
CA GLY A 45 8.83 10.28 12.24
C GLY A 45 9.43 10.20 10.82
N PHE A 46 10.63 9.63 10.69
CA PHE A 46 11.29 9.46 9.39
C PHE A 46 10.47 8.56 8.45
N ILE A 47 9.98 7.43 8.94
CA ILE A 47 9.11 6.54 8.18
C ILE A 47 7.81 7.26 7.77
N GLY A 48 7.22 8.04 8.67
CA GLY A 48 6.06 8.86 8.38
C GLY A 48 6.33 9.86 7.26
N THR A 49 7.49 10.53 7.27
CA THR A 49 7.92 11.43 6.19
C THR A 49 8.08 10.69 4.86
N CYS A 50 8.75 9.53 4.84
CA CYS A 50 8.88 8.71 3.63
C CYS A 50 7.51 8.31 3.08
N THR A 51 6.61 7.86 3.96
CA THR A 51 5.25 7.44 3.60
C THR A 51 4.44 8.61 3.05
N GLY A 52 4.54 9.80 3.67
CA GLY A 52 3.89 11.01 3.19
C GLY A 52 4.41 11.48 1.83
N LEU A 53 5.72 11.41 1.61
CA LEU A 53 6.34 11.77 0.32
C LEU A 53 5.85 10.83 -0.79
N ILE A 54 5.90 9.51 -0.56
CA ILE A 54 5.40 8.51 -1.50
C ILE A 54 3.89 8.69 -1.72
N GLY A 55 3.14 8.93 -0.66
CA GLY A 55 1.69 9.20 -0.71
C GLY A 55 1.32 10.45 -1.50
N SER A 56 2.20 11.46 -1.54
CA SER A 56 2.01 12.66 -2.36
C SER A 56 2.23 12.39 -3.85
N ILE A 57 3.23 11.57 -4.19
CA ILE A 57 3.58 11.26 -5.60
C ILE A 57 2.68 10.16 -6.18
N GLY A 58 2.17 9.25 -5.34
CA GLY A 58 1.38 8.09 -5.73
C GLY A 58 0.17 8.42 -6.61
N PRO A 59 -0.71 9.36 -6.23
CA PRO A 59 -1.88 9.75 -7.04
C PRO A 59 -1.49 10.32 -8.40
N SER A 60 -0.46 11.17 -8.45
CA SER A 60 0.04 11.76 -9.69
C SER A 60 0.58 10.67 -10.64
N LEU A 61 1.36 9.72 -10.11
CA LEU A 61 1.89 8.60 -10.87
C LEU A 61 0.78 7.66 -11.36
N GLY A 62 -0.18 7.33 -10.49
CA GLY A 62 -1.33 6.48 -10.83
C GLY A 62 -2.24 7.12 -11.88
N GLY A 63 -2.45 8.44 -11.79
CA GLY A 63 -3.16 9.24 -12.78
C GLY A 63 -2.45 9.21 -14.13
N TYR A 64 -1.14 9.46 -14.14
CA TYR A 64 -0.32 9.42 -15.36
C TYR A 64 -0.36 8.04 -16.04
N LEU A 65 -0.23 6.95 -15.28
CA LEU A 65 -0.36 5.58 -15.80
C LEU A 65 -1.74 5.32 -16.40
N LYS A 66 -2.79 5.82 -15.76
CA LYS A 66 -4.16 5.72 -16.28
C LYS A 66 -4.34 6.45 -17.60
N PHE A 67 -3.74 7.63 -17.76
CA PHE A 67 -3.84 8.42 -19.00
C PHE A 67 -3.11 7.75 -20.17
N GLN A 68 -1.91 7.19 -19.95
CA GLN A 68 -1.13 6.60 -21.06
C GLN A 68 -1.49 5.16 -21.42
N PHE A 69 -1.78 4.33 -20.43
CA PHE A 69 -1.94 2.88 -20.63
C PHE A 69 -3.35 2.38 -20.29
N GLY A 70 -4.27 3.30 -19.98
CA GLY A 70 -5.67 2.99 -19.70
C GLY A 70 -5.98 2.65 -18.23
N PRO A 71 -7.26 2.38 -17.91
CA PRO A 71 -7.76 2.32 -16.54
C PRO A 71 -7.18 1.19 -15.67
N LEU A 72 -6.72 0.10 -16.28
CA LEU A 72 -6.22 -1.09 -15.58
C LEU A 72 -4.74 -0.98 -15.19
N SER A 73 -3.99 -0.10 -15.85
CA SER A 73 -2.54 0.04 -15.70
C SER A 73 -2.05 0.41 -14.31
N PRO A 74 -2.69 1.33 -13.54
CA PRO A 74 -2.27 1.58 -12.16
C PRO A 74 -2.42 0.34 -11.26
N PHE A 75 -3.39 -0.54 -11.53
CA PHE A 75 -3.58 -1.77 -10.76
C PHE A 75 -2.46 -2.79 -11.03
N TRP A 76 -2.05 -2.95 -12.29
CA TRP A 76 -0.92 -3.81 -12.65
C TRP A 76 0.40 -3.29 -12.08
N ALA A 77 0.63 -1.98 -12.12
CA ALA A 77 1.79 -1.38 -11.48
C ALA A 77 1.79 -1.61 -9.96
N GLY A 78 0.63 -1.42 -9.31
CA GLY A 78 0.47 -1.73 -7.88
C GLY A 78 0.75 -3.19 -7.54
N LEU A 79 0.32 -4.12 -8.40
CA LEU A 79 0.61 -5.54 -8.26
C LEU A 79 2.12 -5.83 -8.32
N ILE A 80 2.83 -5.25 -9.29
CA ILE A 80 4.30 -5.39 -9.41
C ILE A 80 4.99 -4.84 -8.16
N PHE A 81 4.63 -3.63 -7.71
CA PHE A 81 5.19 -3.03 -6.50
C PHE A 81 4.92 -3.89 -5.25
N SER A 82 3.72 -4.44 -5.12
CA SER A 82 3.34 -5.32 -4.01
C SER A 82 4.18 -6.61 -4.02
N LEU A 83 4.40 -7.21 -5.19
CA LEU A 83 5.19 -8.42 -5.36
C LEU A 83 6.67 -8.18 -4.99
N ILE A 84 7.26 -7.08 -5.49
CA ILE A 84 8.63 -6.68 -5.15
C ILE A 84 8.77 -6.48 -3.64
N THR A 85 7.82 -5.78 -3.03
CA THR A 85 7.83 -5.51 -1.58
C THR A 85 7.71 -6.81 -0.78
N SER A 86 6.85 -7.73 -1.21
CA SER A 86 6.69 -9.04 -0.56
C SER A 86 7.98 -9.86 -0.60
N ILE A 87 8.68 -9.89 -1.75
CA ILE A 87 9.97 -10.58 -1.89
C ILE A 87 11.04 -9.96 -0.98
N LEU A 88 11.13 -8.63 -0.95
CA LEU A 88 12.06 -7.91 -0.06
C LEU A 88 11.77 -8.20 1.42
N LEU A 89 10.49 -8.24 1.80
CA LEU A 89 10.10 -8.50 3.18
C LEU A 89 10.48 -9.92 3.63
N ILE A 90 10.35 -10.91 2.75
CA ILE A 90 10.79 -12.29 3.04
C ILE A 90 12.30 -12.31 3.31
N LYS A 91 13.10 -11.58 2.51
CA LYS A 91 14.56 -11.50 2.69
C LYS A 91 15.01 -10.79 3.96
N ILE A 92 14.20 -9.89 4.51
CA ILE A 92 14.51 -9.17 5.76
C ILE A 92 14.19 -10.02 7.00
N LYS A 93 13.25 -10.97 6.86
CA LYS A 93 12.82 -11.83 7.97
C LYS A 93 13.73 -13.05 8.17
N GLU A 94 14.50 -13.45 7.16
CA GLU A 94 15.61 -14.42 7.30
C GLU A 94 16.84 -13.77 7.93
#